data_AF-A0A7Z7LT93-F1
#
_entry.id   AF-A0A7Z7LT93-F1
#
_cell.length_a   1.000
_cell.length_b   1.000
_cell.length_c   1.000
_cell.angle_alpha   90.00
_cell.angle_beta   90.00
_cell.angle_gamma   90.00
#
_symmetry.space_group_name_H-M   'P 1'
#
loop_
_entity.id
_entity.type
_entity.pdbx_description
1 polymer ?
#
loop_
_entity_poly.entity_id
_entity_poly.type
_entity_poly.pdbx_seq_one_letter_code
_entity_poly.pdbx_strand_id
1 'polypeptide(L)'
;MKTIKYFITALSIGTIINSCSSDLNTLPNGDISGEQLNDDKTKAEKILGGIYLDLRSNGAGGTTLHSDFGIMAIKAGADLMSNDVIQSTNQHLGMFYNYDATNANNSAAEFVWTTFYARIFVINKLLDDLKNDNSTSNRAIAGQLHALRAYSYFYLIRFYANDYKDHKQDPGLPLVLTNNNQSQGLSRATVAEVYQQITKDIEESIILLGSYARSSRAQIDQRTAKAIASEIYLQTGDYTKAGKYANESRQGIALMTENDYTTTGFSNINNPEVIWGFHNTTATMSIGNYYASFFSMFDNTNRGYAGAAQIYKLIDKRLYDAIPETDYRKKVFNGSQKADYTFNGTQKNYPPYVSWKFKDPTLFEGDYIYIRASSLYYTEAEALARQGREAEARQVLYEITSQRNKAYTLSSKAGNELINEIILQKRIELWGEGYAWFDMKRLSTPLERIYPGTNHTFGRFNLAPDKFKFQIPNKEINNNPQIKQNES
;
A
#
# COMPACT_ATOMS: atom_id res chain seq x y z
N MET A 1 -52.24 7.19 -66.95
CA MET A 1 -52.75 6.48 -65.76
C MET A 1 -52.03 7.08 -64.55
N LYS A 2 -52.66 8.04 -63.88
CA LYS A 2 -53.35 7.86 -62.57
C LYS A 2 -52.37 7.34 -61.50
N THR A 3 -52.05 7.99 -60.39
CA THR A 3 -52.60 9.20 -59.72
C THR A 3 -51.78 9.45 -58.43
N ILE A 4 -51.60 10.73 -58.07
CA ILE A 4 -51.69 11.31 -56.70
C ILE A 4 -50.57 10.95 -55.69
N LYS A 5 -49.59 11.80 -55.33
CA LYS A 5 -49.57 13.09 -54.56
C LYS A 5 -50.14 13.03 -53.13
N TYR A 6 -49.30 13.18 -52.09
CA TYR A 6 -49.58 14.04 -50.91
C TYR A 6 -48.25 14.65 -50.37
N PHE A 7 -48.08 15.99 -50.52
CA PHE A 7 -47.93 17.08 -49.50
C PHE A 7 -46.53 17.19 -48.84
N ILE A 8 -45.67 18.18 -49.11
CA ILE A 8 -45.66 19.63 -48.75
C ILE A 8 -45.96 19.90 -47.27
N THR A 9 -44.95 20.25 -46.45
CA THR A 9 -44.59 21.63 -46.04
C THR A 9 -43.40 21.59 -45.06
N ALA A 10 -42.44 22.49 -45.23
CA ALA A 10 -41.35 22.74 -44.29
C ALA A 10 -41.82 23.53 -43.05
N LEU A 11 -41.33 23.17 -41.87
CA LEU A 11 -41.25 24.09 -40.73
C LEU A 11 -39.99 23.79 -39.92
N SER A 12 -39.00 24.65 -40.08
CA SER A 12 -37.85 24.83 -39.18
C SER A 12 -38.32 25.23 -37.77
N ILE A 13 -37.77 24.61 -36.71
CA ILE A 13 -37.40 25.19 -35.40
C ILE A 13 -36.95 24.07 -34.44
N GLY A 14 -35.72 24.19 -33.92
CA GLY A 14 -35.35 23.69 -32.57
C GLY A 14 -34.72 22.30 -32.46
N THR A 15 -33.47 22.11 -32.88
CA THR A 15 -32.62 21.07 -32.26
C THR A 15 -32.12 21.60 -30.92
N ILE A 16 -32.83 21.22 -29.85
CA ILE A 16 -32.35 21.37 -28.47
C ILE A 16 -31.15 20.45 -28.30
N ILE A 17 -30.03 21.07 -27.98
CA ILE A 17 -28.79 20.43 -27.55
C ILE A 17 -29.06 19.89 -26.14
N ASN A 18 -29.47 18.63 -26.01
CA ASN A 18 -29.37 17.90 -24.75
C ASN A 18 -28.08 17.09 -24.79
N SER A 19 -26.97 17.76 -24.45
CA SER A 19 -25.76 17.06 -24.00
C SER A 19 -26.08 16.50 -22.62
N CYS A 20 -26.32 15.20 -22.54
CA CYS A 20 -26.44 14.47 -21.28
C CYS A 20 -25.10 14.55 -20.53
N SER A 21 -25.00 15.52 -19.62
CA SER A 21 -24.00 15.57 -18.57
C SER A 21 -24.57 14.93 -17.31
N SER A 22 -24.52 13.59 -17.17
CA SER A 22 -24.78 12.91 -15.88
C SER A 22 -24.51 11.40 -15.90
N ASP A 23 -23.40 10.92 -16.47
CA ASP A 23 -22.94 9.52 -16.29
C ASP A 23 -21.60 9.45 -15.54
N LEU A 24 -21.55 10.12 -14.39
CA LEU A 24 -20.53 9.95 -13.36
C LEU A 24 -21.25 9.83 -12.03
N ASN A 25 -21.55 8.59 -11.62
CA ASN A 25 -21.86 8.10 -10.26
C ASN A 25 -22.85 6.93 -10.29
N THR A 26 -22.56 5.87 -11.04
CA THR A 26 -23.15 4.56 -10.75
C THR A 26 -22.08 3.73 -10.05
N LEU A 27 -22.22 3.64 -8.72
CA LEU A 27 -21.61 2.54 -7.95
C LEU A 27 -22.02 1.22 -8.63
N PRO A 28 -21.17 0.18 -8.64
CA PRO A 28 -21.55 -1.11 -9.23
C PRO A 28 -22.87 -1.57 -8.59
N ASN A 29 -23.89 -1.76 -9.43
CA ASN A 29 -25.24 -2.09 -9.03
C ASN A 29 -25.27 -3.30 -8.10
N GLY A 30 -25.54 -3.00 -6.85
CA GLY A 30 -26.02 -3.87 -5.80
C GLY A 30 -26.82 -3.00 -4.85
N ASP A 31 -27.88 -2.35 -5.37
CA ASP A 31 -28.82 -1.57 -4.57
C ASP A 31 -29.48 -2.49 -3.55
N ILE A 32 -28.95 -2.49 -2.34
CA ILE A 32 -29.68 -2.95 -1.16
C ILE A 32 -30.50 -1.74 -0.73
N SER A 33 -31.79 -1.75 -1.07
CA SER A 33 -32.71 -0.67 -0.70
C SER A 33 -32.70 -0.46 0.81
N GLY A 34 -32.69 0.81 1.24
CA GLY A 34 -32.52 1.22 2.63
C GLY A 34 -33.56 0.67 3.62
N GLU A 35 -34.63 0.03 3.13
CA GLU A 35 -35.70 -0.54 3.96
C GLU A 35 -35.46 -1.99 4.40
N GLN A 36 -34.60 -2.78 3.72
CA GLN A 36 -34.31 -4.17 4.13
C GLN A 36 -33.20 -4.28 5.20
N LEU A 37 -32.52 -3.18 5.53
CA LEU A 37 -31.29 -3.18 6.35
C LEU A 37 -31.49 -2.84 7.83
N ASN A 38 -32.68 -2.42 8.26
CA ASN A 38 -32.86 -1.91 9.63
C ASN A 38 -33.00 -2.99 10.72
N ASP A 39 -33.17 -4.27 10.34
CA ASP A 39 -33.28 -5.40 11.30
C ASP A 39 -32.12 -6.43 11.21
N ASP A 40 -31.13 -6.22 10.33
CA ASP A 40 -30.01 -7.15 10.18
C ASP A 40 -28.89 -6.83 11.20
N LYS A 41 -28.83 -7.62 12.28
CA LYS A 41 -27.75 -7.57 13.29
C LYS A 41 -26.34 -7.76 12.72
N THR A 42 -26.21 -8.23 11.47
CA THR A 42 -24.93 -8.43 10.77
C THR A 42 -24.59 -7.31 9.78
N LYS A 43 -25.42 -6.27 9.67
CA LYS A 43 -25.21 -5.15 8.72
C LYS A 43 -23.83 -4.51 8.87
N ALA A 44 -23.42 -4.18 10.09
CA ALA A 44 -22.14 -3.54 10.36
C ALA A 44 -20.96 -4.44 9.97
N GLU A 45 -21.06 -5.75 10.22
CA GLU A 45 -20.05 -6.73 9.84
C GLU A 45 -19.94 -6.88 8.31
N LYS A 46 -21.07 -6.89 7.60
CA LYS A 46 -21.10 -6.93 6.13
C LYS A 46 -20.47 -5.68 5.50
N ILE A 47 -20.78 -4.49 6.02
CA ILE A 47 -20.19 -3.24 5.54
C ILE A 47 -18.68 -3.21 5.82
N LEU A 48 -18.24 -3.64 7.01
CA LEU A 48 -16.81 -3.77 7.33
C LEU A 48 -16.11 -4.76 6.39
N GLY A 49 -16.73 -5.91 6.12
CA GLY A 49 -16.24 -6.87 5.13
C GLY A 49 -16.11 -6.27 3.72
N GLY A 50 -17.08 -5.46 3.31
CA GLY A 50 -17.05 -4.69 2.07
C GLY A 50 -15.89 -3.69 1.99
N ILE A 51 -15.58 -3.00 3.09
CA ILE A 51 -14.41 -2.09 3.17
C ILE A 51 -13.10 -2.86 2.96
N TYR A 52 -12.94 -4.02 3.61
CA TYR A 52 -11.76 -4.86 3.43
C TYR A 52 -11.63 -5.39 1.99
N LEU A 53 -12.74 -5.85 1.41
CA LEU A 53 -12.78 -6.33 0.03
C LEU A 53 -12.40 -5.21 -0.95
N ASP A 54 -13.04 -4.05 -0.84
CA ASP A 54 -12.79 -2.90 -1.70
C ASP A 54 -11.34 -2.42 -1.61
N LEU A 55 -10.70 -2.45 -0.43
CA LEU A 55 -9.28 -2.12 -0.27
C LEU A 55 -8.34 -3.05 -1.06
N ARG A 56 -8.73 -4.31 -1.32
CA ARG A 56 -7.97 -5.29 -2.13
C ARG A 56 -8.32 -5.27 -3.61
N SER A 57 -9.53 -4.86 -3.96
CA SER A 57 -10.12 -5.16 -5.27
C SER A 57 -9.51 -4.38 -6.43
N ASN A 58 -9.64 -4.96 -7.63
CA ASN A 58 -9.43 -4.21 -8.86
C ASN A 58 -10.49 -3.11 -9.00
N GLY A 59 -10.07 -1.91 -9.42
CA GLY A 59 -10.92 -0.73 -9.52
C GLY A 59 -11.20 -0.03 -8.19
N ALA A 60 -10.45 -0.40 -7.15
CA ALA A 60 -10.41 0.23 -5.86
C ALA A 60 -10.31 1.76 -5.92
N GLY A 61 -9.53 2.31 -6.84
CA GLY A 61 -9.38 3.75 -7.03
C GLY A 61 -10.30 4.35 -8.09
N GLY A 62 -11.35 3.63 -8.49
CA GLY A 62 -12.36 4.11 -9.43
C GLY A 62 -11.96 4.02 -10.91
N THR A 63 -10.94 3.22 -11.24
CA THR A 63 -10.49 3.04 -12.63
C THR A 63 -10.70 1.60 -13.11
N THR A 64 -10.64 1.38 -14.43
CA THR A 64 -10.61 0.04 -15.02
C THR A 64 -9.19 -0.43 -15.36
N LEU A 65 -8.18 0.32 -14.92
CA LEU A 65 -6.79 0.02 -15.21
C LEU A 65 -6.36 -1.24 -14.47
N HIS A 66 -5.58 -2.09 -15.14
CA HIS A 66 -5.02 -3.27 -14.48
C HIS A 66 -3.95 -2.92 -13.44
N SER A 67 -3.52 -1.65 -13.39
CA SER A 67 -2.62 -1.12 -12.36
C SER A 67 -3.36 -0.67 -11.10
N ASP A 68 -4.69 -0.65 -11.11
CA ASP A 68 -5.54 -0.30 -9.96
C ASP A 68 -6.10 -1.59 -9.35
N PHE A 69 -5.31 -2.22 -8.49
CA PHE A 69 -5.66 -3.45 -7.77
C PHE A 69 -5.57 -3.26 -6.25
N GLY A 70 -6.06 -2.10 -5.82
CA GLY A 70 -6.17 -1.75 -4.41
C GLY A 70 -4.83 -1.45 -3.75
N ILE A 71 -4.77 -1.69 -2.44
CA ILE A 71 -3.62 -1.30 -1.62
C ILE A 71 -2.29 -1.90 -2.09
N MET A 72 -2.30 -3.12 -2.64
CA MET A 72 -1.08 -3.74 -3.15
C MET A 72 -0.54 -3.04 -4.39
N ALA A 73 -1.40 -2.41 -5.21
CA ALA A 73 -0.93 -1.57 -6.32
C ALA A 73 -0.17 -0.35 -5.83
N ILE A 74 -0.70 0.29 -4.78
CA ILE A 74 -0.12 1.48 -4.17
C ILE A 74 1.22 1.16 -3.51
N LYS A 75 1.29 0.05 -2.77
CA LYS A 75 2.53 -0.45 -2.13
C LYS A 75 3.58 -0.83 -3.18
N ALA A 76 3.18 -1.59 -4.20
CA ALA A 76 4.05 -1.97 -5.31
C ALA A 76 4.57 -0.75 -6.10
N GLY A 77 3.68 0.22 -6.36
CA GLY A 77 4.01 1.49 -7.01
C GLY A 77 5.03 2.30 -6.21
N ALA A 78 4.84 2.41 -4.89
CA ALA A 78 5.80 3.07 -4.01
C ALA A 78 7.18 2.41 -4.09
N ASP A 79 7.27 1.08 -4.01
CA ASP A 79 8.57 0.40 -4.12
C ASP A 79 9.23 0.57 -5.49
N LEU A 80 8.46 0.65 -6.58
CA LEU A 80 8.98 0.97 -7.91
C LEU A 80 9.48 2.41 -8.03
N MET A 81 9.09 3.30 -7.13
CA MET A 81 9.67 4.64 -7.02
C MET A 81 10.96 4.66 -6.18
N SER A 82 11.37 3.54 -5.58
CA SER A 82 12.58 3.46 -4.77
C SER A 82 13.87 3.21 -5.59
N ASN A 83 14.99 3.10 -4.87
CA ASN A 83 16.28 2.64 -5.38
C ASN A 83 16.41 1.11 -5.44
N ASP A 84 15.44 0.33 -4.95
CA ASP A 84 15.63 -1.10 -4.66
C ASP A 84 14.96 -2.02 -5.67
N VAL A 85 13.80 -1.61 -6.20
CA VAL A 85 12.98 -2.40 -7.12
C VAL A 85 13.04 -1.77 -8.50
N ILE A 86 13.44 -2.59 -9.47
CA ILE A 86 13.52 -2.24 -10.89
C ILE A 86 12.40 -2.96 -11.62
N GLN A 87 11.75 -2.25 -12.55
CA GLN A 87 10.95 -2.87 -13.58
C GLN A 87 11.76 -2.93 -14.88
N SER A 88 11.61 -3.97 -15.69
CA SER A 88 12.37 -4.12 -16.95
C SER A 88 11.78 -3.35 -18.14
N THR A 89 10.46 -3.10 -18.14
CA THR A 89 9.73 -2.45 -19.25
C THR A 89 8.74 -1.38 -18.75
N ASN A 90 8.48 -0.35 -19.56
CA ASN A 90 7.55 0.73 -19.22
C ASN A 90 6.09 0.35 -19.55
N GLN A 91 5.45 -0.45 -18.69
CA GLN A 91 4.04 -0.83 -18.81
C GLN A 91 3.38 -0.93 -17.43
N HIS A 92 2.05 -0.76 -17.37
CA HIS A 92 1.24 -0.81 -16.15
C HIS A 92 1.82 0.08 -15.03
N LEU A 93 2.42 -0.52 -14.00
CA LEU A 93 3.07 0.20 -12.89
C LEU A 93 4.31 1.02 -13.32
N GLY A 94 4.70 0.98 -14.61
CA GLY A 94 5.76 1.81 -15.18
C GLY A 94 5.55 3.31 -14.96
N MET A 95 4.30 3.77 -14.82
CA MET A 95 3.98 5.16 -14.44
C MET A 95 4.52 5.56 -13.07
N PHE A 96 4.59 4.65 -12.11
CA PHE A 96 5.25 4.89 -10.82
C PHE A 96 6.76 4.92 -11.01
N TYR A 97 7.29 3.92 -11.72
CA TYR A 97 8.72 3.82 -11.93
C TYR A 97 9.30 5.04 -12.68
N ASN A 98 8.59 5.61 -13.65
CA ASN A 98 8.99 6.86 -14.33
C ASN A 98 8.65 8.13 -13.57
N TYR A 99 8.06 8.03 -12.36
CA TYR A 99 7.57 9.17 -11.58
C TYR A 99 6.42 9.95 -12.23
N ASP A 100 5.90 9.52 -13.39
CA ASP A 100 4.71 10.11 -14.03
C ASP A 100 3.48 10.07 -13.12
N ALA A 101 3.40 9.07 -12.23
CA ALA A 101 2.34 8.90 -11.24
C ALA A 101 2.19 10.11 -10.29
N THR A 102 3.24 10.91 -10.12
CA THR A 102 3.22 12.10 -9.26
C THR A 102 2.44 13.27 -9.88
N ASN A 103 2.15 13.24 -11.19
CA ASN A 103 1.48 14.32 -11.90
C ASN A 103 -0.04 14.27 -11.70
N ALA A 104 -0.68 15.43 -11.52
CA ALA A 104 -2.10 15.56 -11.21
C ALA A 104 -3.06 15.01 -12.30
N ASN A 105 -2.57 14.90 -13.53
CA ASN A 105 -3.30 14.36 -14.68
C ASN A 105 -3.08 12.86 -14.90
N ASN A 106 -2.18 12.23 -14.14
CA ASN A 106 -1.93 10.80 -14.25
C ASN A 106 -2.97 10.02 -13.46
N SER A 107 -3.49 8.93 -14.04
CA SER A 107 -4.47 8.07 -13.37
C SER A 107 -3.98 7.49 -12.05
N ALA A 108 -2.67 7.32 -11.85
CA ALA A 108 -2.11 6.89 -10.56
C ALA A 108 -2.32 7.90 -9.43
N ALA A 109 -2.19 9.20 -9.71
CA ALA A 109 -2.57 10.20 -8.72
C ALA A 109 -4.06 10.08 -8.37
N GLU A 110 -4.94 9.94 -9.35
CA GLU A 110 -6.38 9.81 -9.05
C GLU A 110 -6.72 8.54 -8.26
N PHE A 111 -6.20 7.38 -8.66
CA PHE A 111 -6.61 6.12 -8.06
C PHE A 111 -6.04 5.95 -6.65
N VAL A 112 -4.82 6.44 -6.36
CA VAL A 112 -4.26 6.43 -4.99
C VAL A 112 -5.13 7.30 -4.07
N TRP A 113 -5.53 8.49 -4.53
CA TRP A 113 -6.40 9.38 -3.77
C TRP A 113 -7.77 8.74 -3.50
N THR A 114 -8.41 8.25 -4.56
CA THR A 114 -9.77 7.70 -4.53
C THR A 114 -9.84 6.42 -3.70
N THR A 115 -8.83 5.55 -3.77
CA THR A 115 -8.75 4.29 -3.00
C THR A 115 -8.98 4.53 -1.51
N PHE A 116 -8.41 5.61 -0.96
CA PHE A 116 -8.51 5.87 0.48
C PHE A 116 -9.69 6.78 0.83
N TYR A 117 -9.95 7.85 0.06
CA TYR A 117 -11.07 8.74 0.37
C TYR A 117 -12.45 8.07 0.22
N ALA A 118 -12.62 7.16 -0.74
CA ALA A 118 -13.85 6.38 -0.86
C ALA A 118 -14.11 5.52 0.38
N ARG A 119 -13.06 4.91 0.95
CA ARG A 119 -13.15 4.11 2.18
C ARG A 119 -13.42 4.98 3.39
N ILE A 120 -12.74 6.12 3.51
CA ILE A 120 -12.97 7.09 4.59
C ILE A 120 -14.45 7.50 4.64
N PHE A 121 -15.08 7.75 3.48
CA PHE A 121 -16.50 8.08 3.42
C PHE A 121 -17.41 6.97 3.99
N VAL A 122 -17.20 5.72 3.58
CA VAL A 122 -17.95 4.56 4.09
C VAL A 122 -17.67 4.31 5.58
N ILE A 123 -16.40 4.46 6.01
CA ILE A 123 -15.98 4.32 7.39
C ILE A 123 -16.67 5.36 8.28
N ASN A 124 -16.69 6.63 7.87
CA ASN A 124 -17.35 7.69 8.64
C ASN A 124 -18.84 7.41 8.82
N LYS A 125 -19.52 6.95 7.77
CA LYS A 125 -20.93 6.59 7.84
C LYS A 125 -21.16 5.50 8.89
N LEU A 126 -20.36 4.44 8.84
CA LEU A 126 -20.53 3.33 9.76
C LEU A 126 -20.13 3.70 11.20
N LEU A 127 -19.11 4.52 11.41
CA LEU A 127 -18.78 5.05 12.73
C LEU A 127 -19.93 5.91 13.30
N ASP A 128 -20.57 6.73 12.47
CA ASP A 128 -21.73 7.53 12.87
C ASP A 128 -22.94 6.64 13.23
N ASP A 129 -23.17 5.55 12.49
CA ASP A 129 -24.24 4.58 12.76
C ASP A 129 -23.99 3.82 14.09
N LEU A 130 -22.72 3.56 14.44
CA LEU A 130 -22.33 2.79 15.62
C LEU A 130 -22.15 3.63 16.91
N LYS A 131 -22.10 4.97 16.82
CA LYS A 131 -21.67 5.85 17.93
C LYS A 131 -22.43 5.70 19.25
N ASN A 132 -23.67 5.21 19.20
CA ASN A 132 -24.54 5.04 20.37
C ASN A 132 -24.70 3.57 20.79
N ASP A 133 -24.00 2.63 20.14
CA ASP A 133 -24.04 1.21 20.44
C ASP A 133 -22.68 0.70 20.91
N ASN A 134 -22.60 0.37 22.20
CA ASN A 134 -21.40 -0.11 22.87
C ASN A 134 -21.36 -1.64 23.06
N SER A 135 -22.16 -2.40 22.30
CA SER A 135 -22.06 -3.87 22.32
C SER A 135 -20.65 -4.33 21.94
N THR A 136 -20.22 -5.47 22.47
CA THR A 136 -18.87 -6.01 22.24
C THR A 136 -18.53 -6.13 20.75
N SER A 137 -19.48 -6.58 19.93
CA SER A 137 -19.27 -6.68 18.47
C SER A 137 -19.09 -5.30 17.83
N ASN A 138 -20.00 -4.37 18.10
CA ASN A 138 -19.94 -3.03 17.50
C ASN A 138 -18.73 -2.22 17.99
N ARG A 139 -18.30 -2.41 19.25
CA ARG A 139 -17.03 -1.87 19.76
C ARG A 139 -15.83 -2.40 18.97
N ALA A 140 -15.78 -3.69 18.66
CA ALA A 140 -14.71 -4.28 17.87
C ALA A 140 -14.75 -3.81 16.39
N ILE A 141 -15.94 -3.65 15.82
CA ILE A 141 -16.12 -3.09 14.47
C ILE A 141 -15.62 -1.64 14.44
N ALA A 142 -16.03 -0.81 15.39
CA ALA A 142 -15.56 0.57 15.52
C ALA A 142 -14.02 0.63 15.66
N GLY A 143 -13.43 -0.26 16.46
CA GLY A 143 -11.97 -0.38 16.58
C GLY A 143 -11.28 -0.67 15.24
N GLN A 144 -11.82 -1.59 14.43
CA GLN A 144 -11.29 -1.88 13.09
C GLN A 144 -11.44 -0.70 12.13
N LEU A 145 -12.59 -0.01 12.18
CA LEU A 145 -12.87 1.17 11.36
C LEU A 145 -11.92 2.34 11.68
N HIS A 146 -11.65 2.60 12.95
CA HIS A 146 -10.67 3.62 13.35
C HIS A 146 -9.26 3.29 12.83
N ALA A 147 -8.81 2.03 12.93
CA ALA A 147 -7.53 1.63 12.33
C ALA A 147 -7.51 1.80 10.81
N LEU A 148 -8.58 1.43 10.11
CA LEU A 148 -8.69 1.60 8.66
C LEU A 148 -8.70 3.08 8.25
N ARG A 149 -9.34 3.96 9.03
CA ARG A 149 -9.32 5.41 8.77
C ARG A 149 -7.94 6.01 9.01
N ALA A 150 -7.28 5.64 10.11
CA ALA A 150 -5.89 6.02 10.39
C ALA A 150 -4.95 5.55 9.26
N TYR A 151 -5.08 4.29 8.84
CA TYR A 151 -4.29 3.70 7.76
C TYR A 151 -4.52 4.43 6.43
N SER A 152 -5.78 4.75 6.11
CA SER A 152 -6.15 5.48 4.90
C SER A 152 -5.53 6.87 4.84
N TYR A 153 -5.68 7.66 5.92
CA TYR A 153 -5.04 8.97 6.01
C TYR A 153 -3.51 8.87 6.02
N PHE A 154 -2.94 7.85 6.67
CA PHE A 154 -1.49 7.66 6.72
C PHE A 154 -0.87 7.35 5.34
N TYR A 155 -1.56 6.63 4.47
CA TYR A 155 -1.11 6.50 3.09
C TYR A 155 -1.29 7.80 2.32
N LEU A 156 -2.47 8.43 2.38
CA LEU A 156 -2.71 9.69 1.67
C LEU A 156 -1.66 10.75 2.02
N ILE A 157 -1.36 10.98 3.31
CA ILE A 157 -0.46 12.07 3.71
C ILE A 157 0.97 11.83 3.22
N ARG A 158 1.42 10.57 3.24
CA ARG A 158 2.75 10.19 2.76
C ARG A 158 2.90 10.32 1.24
N PHE A 159 1.81 10.27 0.47
CA PHE A 159 1.84 10.53 -0.97
C PHE A 159 1.71 12.02 -1.31
N TYR A 160 0.76 12.73 -0.71
CA TYR A 160 0.32 14.06 -1.16
C TYR A 160 0.81 15.25 -0.35
N ALA A 161 1.62 15.04 0.68
CA ALA A 161 2.22 16.14 1.44
C ALA A 161 3.74 15.97 1.58
N ASN A 162 4.41 17.01 2.08
CA ASN A 162 5.82 16.90 2.48
C ASN A 162 5.95 15.95 3.68
N ASP A 163 7.17 15.48 3.97
CA ASP A 163 7.41 14.63 5.14
C ASP A 163 7.04 15.33 6.46
N TYR A 164 6.72 14.60 7.52
CA TYR A 164 6.33 15.20 8.79
C TYR A 164 7.44 16.06 9.42
N LYS A 165 8.69 15.61 9.33
CA LYS A 165 9.82 16.33 9.89
C LYS A 165 10.00 17.65 9.12
N ASP A 166 10.13 18.75 9.86
CA ASP A 166 10.35 20.11 9.34
C ASP A 166 9.19 20.73 8.51
N HIS A 167 8.13 19.98 8.17
CA HIS A 167 6.98 20.48 7.38
C HIS A 167 5.62 20.37 8.09
N LYS A 168 5.61 20.41 9.42
CA LYS A 168 4.40 20.26 10.24
C LYS A 168 3.27 21.24 9.88
N GLN A 169 3.63 22.45 9.46
CA GLN A 169 2.68 23.53 9.13
C GLN A 169 2.36 23.60 7.64
N ASP A 170 3.00 22.77 6.81
CA ASP A 170 2.74 22.74 5.39
C ASP A 170 1.32 22.20 5.12
N PRO A 171 0.73 22.53 3.97
CA PRO A 171 -0.55 21.96 3.57
C PRO A 171 -0.49 20.41 3.56
N GLY A 172 -1.38 19.80 4.34
CA GLY A 172 -1.59 18.36 4.41
C GLY A 172 -2.74 17.95 3.49
N LEU A 173 -3.85 17.51 4.08
CA LEU A 173 -5.00 16.91 3.40
C LEU A 173 -6.33 17.48 3.91
N PRO A 174 -7.39 17.43 3.11
CA PRO A 174 -8.75 17.59 3.62
C PRO A 174 -9.11 16.52 4.65
N LEU A 175 -9.55 16.94 5.84
CA LEU A 175 -10.00 16.05 6.92
C LEU A 175 -11.53 15.86 6.88
N VAL A 176 -11.97 14.93 6.05
CA VAL A 176 -13.36 14.45 5.99
C VAL A 176 -13.63 13.49 7.15
N LEU A 177 -14.12 13.99 8.29
CA LEU A 177 -14.39 13.17 9.49
C LEU A 177 -15.86 12.80 9.70
N THR A 178 -16.77 13.47 8.97
CA THR A 178 -18.21 13.21 8.98
C THR A 178 -18.75 13.38 7.56
N ASN A 179 -19.96 12.89 7.31
CA ASN A 179 -20.60 12.97 6.00
C ASN A 179 -21.60 14.15 5.86
N ASN A 180 -21.68 15.02 6.86
CA ASN A 180 -22.75 16.03 6.96
C ASN A 180 -22.49 17.34 6.18
N ASN A 181 -21.27 17.58 5.66
CA ASN A 181 -20.85 18.87 5.10
C ASN A 181 -20.29 18.78 3.66
N GLN A 182 -20.88 17.93 2.81
CA GLN A 182 -20.32 17.67 1.47
C GLN A 182 -20.43 18.84 0.47
N SER A 183 -21.30 19.81 0.69
CA SER A 183 -21.65 20.81 -0.34
C SER A 183 -20.68 21.99 -0.47
N GLN A 184 -19.76 22.21 0.47
CA GLN A 184 -18.88 23.39 0.45
C GLN A 184 -17.41 23.10 0.11
N GLY A 185 -17.03 21.83 -0.04
CA GLY A 185 -15.62 21.43 -0.12
C GLY A 185 -14.87 21.69 1.19
N LEU A 186 -13.74 21.02 1.38
CA LEU A 186 -12.88 21.23 2.55
C LEU A 186 -11.51 21.73 2.10
N SER A 187 -10.97 22.71 2.82
CA SER A 187 -9.57 23.10 2.68
C SER A 187 -8.65 22.00 3.21
N ARG A 188 -7.37 22.08 2.85
CA ARG A 188 -6.34 21.18 3.38
C ARG A 188 -6.01 21.60 4.82
N ALA A 189 -6.18 20.68 5.76
CA ALA A 189 -5.57 20.80 7.07
C ALA A 189 -4.04 20.73 6.94
N THR A 190 -3.31 21.20 7.94
CA THR A 190 -1.84 21.08 8.01
C THR A 190 -1.41 19.62 8.12
N VAL A 191 -0.14 19.34 7.77
CA VAL A 191 0.47 18.02 8.01
C VAL A 191 0.30 17.60 9.47
N ALA A 192 0.54 18.50 10.43
CA ALA A 192 0.41 18.22 11.85
C ALA A 192 -1.01 17.82 12.27
N GLU A 193 -2.04 18.54 11.81
CA GLU A 193 -3.44 18.23 12.13
C GLU A 193 -3.86 16.88 11.55
N VAL A 194 -3.39 16.53 10.36
CA VAL A 194 -3.66 15.21 9.76
C VAL A 194 -3.03 14.09 10.60
N TYR A 195 -1.77 14.24 11.02
CA TYR A 195 -1.13 13.25 11.91
C TYR A 195 -1.76 13.20 13.31
N GLN A 196 -2.29 14.32 13.82
CA GLN A 196 -3.05 14.32 15.06
C GLN A 196 -4.33 13.48 14.93
N GLN A 197 -5.05 13.59 13.81
CA GLN A 197 -6.21 12.75 13.56
C GLN A 197 -5.84 11.27 13.37
N ILE A 198 -4.77 10.98 12.62
CA ILE A 198 -4.26 9.62 12.42
C ILE A 198 -3.91 8.96 13.77
N THR A 199 -3.17 9.68 14.62
CA THR A 199 -2.74 9.17 15.93
C THR A 199 -3.92 9.02 16.90
N LYS A 200 -4.89 9.93 16.86
CA LYS A 200 -6.15 9.79 17.61
C LYS A 200 -6.88 8.51 17.21
N ASP A 201 -7.09 8.29 15.91
CA ASP A 201 -7.82 7.11 15.42
C ASP A 201 -7.09 5.80 15.75
N ILE A 202 -5.76 5.73 15.58
CA ILE A 202 -5.05 4.47 15.84
C ILE A 202 -4.96 4.14 17.35
N GLU A 203 -4.87 5.14 18.22
CA GLU A 203 -4.89 4.91 19.68
C GLU A 203 -6.29 4.49 20.16
N GLU A 204 -7.36 5.09 19.62
CA GLU A 204 -8.74 4.65 19.87
C GLU A 204 -8.94 3.20 19.43
N SER A 205 -8.44 2.83 18.24
CA SER A 205 -8.48 1.46 17.75
C SER A 205 -7.83 0.46 18.72
N ILE A 206 -6.63 0.79 19.23
CA ILE A 206 -5.92 -0.06 20.20
C ILE A 206 -6.75 -0.28 21.47
N ILE A 207 -7.45 0.74 21.96
CA ILE A 207 -8.31 0.68 23.14
C ILE A 207 -9.58 -0.15 22.86
N LEU A 208 -10.24 0.09 21.73
CA LEU A 208 -11.48 -0.61 21.37
C LEU A 208 -11.26 -2.10 21.11
N LEU A 209 -10.10 -2.47 20.55
CA LEU A 209 -9.75 -3.85 20.21
C LEU A 209 -9.08 -4.64 21.35
N GLY A 210 -8.95 -4.07 22.56
CA GLY A 210 -8.19 -4.68 23.65
C GLY A 210 -8.64 -6.07 24.08
N SER A 211 -9.93 -6.39 23.92
CA SER A 211 -10.49 -7.73 24.20
C SER A 211 -10.94 -8.46 22.94
N TYR A 212 -10.67 -7.92 21.74
CA TYR A 212 -11.11 -8.50 20.49
C TYR A 212 -10.15 -9.60 20.03
N ALA A 213 -10.68 -10.80 19.87
CA ALA A 213 -9.99 -11.91 19.25
C ALA A 213 -10.49 -12.07 17.81
N ARG A 214 -9.63 -11.77 16.83
CA ARG A 214 -9.94 -11.96 15.41
C ARG A 214 -10.04 -13.44 15.05
N SER A 215 -10.89 -13.75 14.07
CA SER A 215 -11.03 -15.12 13.53
C SER A 215 -10.03 -15.43 12.42
N SER A 216 -9.48 -14.39 11.79
CA SER A 216 -8.55 -14.51 10.67
C SER A 216 -7.57 -13.35 10.64
N ARG A 217 -6.37 -13.57 10.09
CA ARG A 217 -5.36 -12.51 9.84
C ARG A 217 -5.80 -11.49 8.78
N ALA A 218 -6.96 -11.70 8.15
CA ALA A 218 -7.61 -10.70 7.31
C ALA A 218 -8.25 -9.54 8.10
N GLN A 219 -8.50 -9.73 9.40
CA GLN A 219 -9.09 -8.72 10.28
C GLN A 219 -8.01 -8.01 11.11
N ILE A 220 -8.32 -6.77 11.49
CA ILE A 220 -7.48 -5.97 12.38
C ILE A 220 -7.87 -6.30 13.82
N ASP A 221 -6.93 -6.86 14.58
CA ASP A 221 -6.99 -6.95 16.04
C ASP A 221 -6.07 -5.88 16.67
N GLN A 222 -5.99 -5.86 18.00
CA GLN A 222 -5.11 -4.92 18.70
C GLN A 222 -3.64 -5.07 18.26
N ARG A 223 -3.19 -6.29 17.95
CA ARG A 223 -1.83 -6.54 17.47
C ARG A 223 -1.60 -5.83 16.14
N THR A 224 -2.51 -5.97 15.18
CA THR A 224 -2.43 -5.27 13.90
C THR A 224 -2.53 -3.76 14.07
N ALA A 225 -3.41 -3.25 14.94
CA ALA A 225 -3.50 -1.82 15.23
C ALA A 225 -2.17 -1.26 15.79
N LYS A 226 -1.51 -1.98 16.70
CA LYS A 226 -0.17 -1.63 17.20
C LYS A 226 0.90 -1.69 16.10
N ALA A 227 0.82 -2.65 15.18
CA ALA A 227 1.74 -2.71 14.05
C ALA A 227 1.64 -1.45 13.18
N ILE A 228 0.42 -1.05 12.82
CA ILE A 228 0.14 0.19 12.07
C ILE A 228 0.61 1.41 12.87
N ALA A 229 0.33 1.46 14.17
CA ALA A 229 0.77 2.55 15.05
C ALA A 229 2.30 2.70 15.06
N SER A 230 3.04 1.59 15.08
CA SER A 230 4.51 1.64 15.09
C SER A 230 5.10 2.35 13.87
N GLU A 231 4.52 2.14 12.68
CA GLU A 231 4.94 2.83 11.46
C GLU A 231 4.55 4.32 11.48
N ILE A 232 3.34 4.63 11.97
CA ILE A 232 2.88 6.02 12.13
C ILE A 232 3.81 6.79 13.06
N TYR A 233 4.15 6.23 14.21
CA TYR A 233 5.02 6.90 15.19
C TYR A 233 6.47 6.96 14.75
N LEU A 234 6.95 5.97 13.99
CA LEU A 234 8.26 6.05 13.35
C LEU A 234 8.32 7.23 12.36
N GLN A 235 7.23 7.45 11.60
CA GLN A 235 7.12 8.55 10.65
C GLN A 235 7.13 9.91 11.34
N THR A 236 6.46 10.06 12.49
CA THR A 236 6.38 11.33 13.22
C THR A 236 7.57 11.62 14.13
N GLY A 237 8.49 10.66 14.27
CA GLY A 237 9.68 10.77 15.12
C GLY A 237 9.42 10.49 16.61
N ASP A 238 8.24 9.97 16.98
CA ASP A 238 7.99 9.45 18.33
C ASP A 238 8.58 8.04 18.46
N TYR A 239 9.91 8.00 18.59
CA TYR A 239 10.63 6.74 18.64
C TYR A 239 10.28 5.90 19.88
N THR A 240 9.87 6.53 20.98
CA THR A 240 9.43 5.80 22.18
C THR A 240 8.18 4.99 21.89
N LYS A 241 7.13 5.60 21.30
CA LYS A 241 5.93 4.84 20.91
C LYS A 241 6.17 3.89 19.75
N ALA A 242 6.99 4.29 18.77
CA ALA A 242 7.32 3.44 17.63
C ALA A 242 7.94 2.11 18.08
N GLY A 243 9.00 2.18 18.92
CA GLY A 243 9.67 1.00 19.45
C GLY A 243 8.76 0.16 20.36
N LYS A 244 7.98 0.80 21.23
CA LYS A 244 7.03 0.13 22.12
C LYS A 244 6.00 -0.69 21.33
N TYR A 245 5.30 -0.06 20.38
CA TYR A 245 4.24 -0.74 19.65
C TYR A 245 4.78 -1.78 18.67
N ALA A 246 5.96 -1.57 18.09
CA ALA A 246 6.64 -2.58 17.30
C ALA A 246 6.97 -3.83 18.14
N ASN A 247 7.57 -3.63 19.33
CA ASN A 247 7.88 -4.72 20.26
C ASN A 247 6.60 -5.49 20.66
N GLU A 248 5.59 -4.79 21.20
CA GLU A 248 4.34 -5.42 21.65
C GLU A 248 3.63 -6.19 20.53
N SER A 249 3.65 -5.66 19.31
CA SER A 249 2.96 -6.27 18.17
C SER A 249 3.69 -7.50 17.60
N ARG A 250 5.02 -7.61 17.73
CA ARG A 250 5.77 -8.78 17.27
C ARG A 250 5.83 -9.93 18.28
N GLN A 251 5.52 -9.68 19.56
CA GLN A 251 5.70 -10.67 20.63
C GLN A 251 4.99 -12.01 20.35
N GLY A 252 5.71 -13.11 20.52
CA GLY A 252 5.18 -14.47 20.36
C GLY A 252 4.99 -14.93 18.90
N ILE A 253 5.45 -14.16 17.90
CA ILE A 253 5.42 -14.58 16.49
C ILE A 253 6.74 -15.26 16.13
N ALA A 254 6.64 -16.48 15.58
CA ALA A 254 7.78 -17.18 15.02
C ALA A 254 8.23 -16.55 13.70
N LEU A 255 9.54 -16.38 13.54
CA LEU A 255 10.13 -15.97 12.28
C LEU A 255 10.12 -17.13 11.26
N MET A 256 9.93 -16.81 10.00
CA MET A 256 9.99 -17.72 8.86
C MET A 256 11.36 -18.37 8.79
N THR A 257 11.36 -19.68 8.54
CA THR A 257 12.59 -20.42 8.22
C THR A 257 13.10 -20.04 6.83
N GLU A 258 14.31 -20.47 6.49
CA GLU A 258 14.83 -20.37 5.13
C GLU A 258 13.87 -21.01 4.11
N ASN A 259 13.32 -22.19 4.44
CA ASN A 259 12.39 -22.89 3.57
C ASN A 259 11.12 -22.06 3.36
N ASP A 260 10.53 -21.55 4.43
CA ASP A 260 9.33 -20.70 4.32
C ASP A 260 9.61 -19.48 3.44
N TYR A 261 10.73 -18.81 3.65
CA TYR A 261 11.10 -17.57 2.95
C TYR A 261 11.34 -17.80 1.46
N THR A 262 11.98 -18.91 1.09
CA THR A 262 12.39 -19.18 -0.30
C THR A 262 11.32 -19.87 -1.13
N THR A 263 10.40 -20.61 -0.49
CA THR A 263 9.45 -21.48 -1.21
C THR A 263 8.01 -21.00 -1.18
N THR A 264 7.54 -20.35 -0.11
CA THR A 264 6.10 -20.00 0.05
C THR A 264 5.63 -18.87 -0.85
N GLY A 265 6.57 -18.11 -1.44
CA GLY A 265 6.23 -17.06 -2.40
C GLY A 265 5.47 -15.86 -1.82
N PHE A 266 5.38 -15.76 -0.49
CA PHE A 266 4.68 -14.66 0.20
C PHE A 266 3.20 -14.52 -0.26
N SER A 267 2.55 -15.64 -0.57
CA SER A 267 1.21 -15.70 -1.16
C SER A 267 0.16 -16.36 -0.27
N ASN A 268 0.43 -16.46 1.03
CA ASN A 268 -0.47 -17.09 2.01
C ASN A 268 -0.44 -16.32 3.33
N ILE A 269 -1.60 -15.84 3.80
CA ILE A 269 -1.67 -15.09 5.06
C ILE A 269 -1.40 -15.96 6.30
N ASN A 270 -1.39 -17.28 6.17
CA ASN A 270 -1.09 -18.20 7.26
C ASN A 270 0.43 -18.44 7.46
N ASN A 271 1.28 -17.86 6.59
CA ASN A 271 2.73 -17.84 6.81
C ASN A 271 3.07 -17.30 8.22
N PRO A 272 3.99 -17.90 8.99
CA PRO A 272 4.09 -17.69 10.43
C PRO A 272 4.28 -16.22 10.85
N GLU A 273 4.99 -15.43 10.04
CA GLU A 273 5.27 -14.02 10.31
C GLU A 273 4.13 -13.05 10.00
N VAL A 274 3.09 -13.46 9.28
CA VAL A 274 2.04 -12.52 8.82
C VAL A 274 1.22 -12.01 10.00
N ILE A 275 1.18 -10.69 10.14
CA ILE A 275 0.33 -10.00 11.11
C ILE A 275 -0.99 -9.64 10.46
N TRP A 276 -0.97 -9.08 9.26
CA TRP A 276 -2.17 -8.64 8.56
C TRP A 276 -2.04 -8.81 7.06
N GLY A 277 -3.14 -9.15 6.41
CA GLY A 277 -3.22 -9.37 4.98
C GLY A 277 -4.66 -9.47 4.51
N PHE A 278 -4.87 -10.02 3.33
CA PHE A 278 -6.18 -10.37 2.80
C PHE A 278 -6.15 -11.78 2.23
N HIS A 279 -7.14 -12.58 2.61
CA HIS A 279 -7.29 -13.94 2.11
C HIS A 279 -8.10 -13.94 0.82
N ASN A 280 -7.49 -14.32 -0.30
CA ASN A 280 -8.21 -14.51 -1.55
C ASN A 280 -8.86 -15.90 -1.55
N THR A 281 -10.18 -15.90 -1.63
CA THR A 281 -11.02 -17.11 -1.76
C THR A 281 -11.55 -17.22 -3.18
N THR A 282 -12.03 -18.39 -3.59
CA THR A 282 -12.70 -18.56 -4.89
C THR A 282 -13.84 -17.54 -5.12
N ALA A 283 -14.57 -17.17 -4.06
CA ALA A 283 -15.63 -16.18 -4.14
C ALA A 283 -15.08 -14.77 -4.41
N THR A 284 -14.03 -14.35 -3.70
CA THR A 284 -13.42 -13.02 -3.90
C THR A 284 -12.63 -12.95 -5.21
N MET A 285 -12.04 -14.06 -5.67
CA MET A 285 -11.37 -14.18 -6.97
C MET A 285 -12.32 -14.00 -8.15
N SER A 286 -13.61 -14.31 -7.96
CA SER A 286 -14.65 -14.11 -8.97
C SER A 286 -15.08 -12.63 -9.07
N ILE A 287 -14.57 -11.77 -8.17
CA ILE A 287 -14.85 -10.34 -8.11
C ILE A 287 -13.64 -9.59 -8.65
N GLY A 288 -13.79 -9.04 -9.86
CA GLY A 288 -12.75 -8.25 -10.52
C GLY A 288 -11.93 -9.04 -11.55
N ASN A 289 -10.86 -8.41 -12.03
CA ASN A 289 -9.99 -8.99 -13.05
C ASN A 289 -8.73 -9.57 -12.40
N TYR A 290 -8.57 -10.89 -12.42
CA TYR A 290 -7.40 -11.57 -11.82
C TYR A 290 -6.06 -11.20 -12.47
N TYR A 291 -6.05 -10.67 -13.71
CA TYR A 291 -4.83 -10.07 -14.29
C TYR A 291 -4.45 -8.73 -13.62
N ALA A 292 -5.42 -8.04 -13.04
CA ALA A 292 -5.23 -6.84 -12.24
C ALA A 292 -5.02 -7.24 -10.77
N SER A 293 -3.87 -7.83 -10.51
CA SER A 293 -3.51 -8.37 -9.20
C SER A 293 -2.01 -8.21 -8.93
N PHE A 294 -1.63 -8.31 -7.65
CA PHE A 294 -0.23 -8.23 -7.26
C PHE A 294 0.61 -9.32 -7.91
N PHE A 295 0.17 -10.58 -7.88
CA PHE A 295 0.94 -11.68 -8.44
C PHE A 295 1.00 -11.64 -9.97
N SER A 296 -0.01 -11.14 -10.67
CA SER A 296 0.12 -10.87 -12.10
C SER A 296 1.24 -9.84 -12.37
N MET A 297 1.37 -8.82 -11.53
CA MET A 297 2.31 -7.71 -11.71
C MET A 297 3.72 -7.93 -11.15
N PHE A 298 3.90 -8.82 -10.16
CA PHE A 298 5.15 -8.98 -9.41
C PHE A 298 5.75 -10.40 -9.43
N ASP A 299 4.96 -11.43 -9.68
CA ASP A 299 5.49 -12.79 -9.78
C ASP A 299 6.02 -13.04 -11.20
N ASN A 300 7.34 -13.01 -11.30
CA ASN A 300 8.09 -13.21 -12.54
C ASN A 300 7.91 -14.60 -13.15
N THR A 301 7.42 -15.57 -12.38
CA THR A 301 7.41 -16.99 -12.73
C THR A 301 6.09 -17.49 -13.30
N ASN A 302 5.02 -16.70 -13.16
CA ASN A 302 3.69 -17.08 -13.62
C ASN A 302 3.36 -16.56 -15.03
N ARG A 303 2.10 -16.74 -15.45
CA ARG A 303 1.59 -16.34 -16.76
C ARG A 303 1.01 -14.91 -16.82
N GLY A 304 1.25 -14.09 -15.81
CA GLY A 304 0.75 -12.72 -15.70
C GLY A 304 1.66 -11.71 -16.40
N TYR A 305 1.50 -10.44 -16.08
CA TYR A 305 2.30 -9.36 -16.66
C TYR A 305 3.80 -9.46 -16.40
N ALA A 306 4.21 -9.78 -15.17
CA ALA A 306 5.62 -9.92 -14.84
C ALA A 306 6.28 -11.07 -15.61
N GLY A 307 5.67 -12.25 -15.58
CA GLY A 307 6.21 -13.44 -16.23
C GLY A 307 5.94 -13.52 -17.73
N ALA A 308 4.69 -13.57 -18.18
CA ALA A 308 4.36 -13.78 -19.59
C ALA A 308 4.69 -12.57 -20.47
N ALA A 309 4.34 -11.36 -20.04
CA ALA A 309 4.67 -10.13 -20.78
C ALA A 309 6.11 -9.62 -20.51
N GLN A 310 6.90 -10.35 -19.72
CA GLN A 310 8.32 -10.07 -19.45
C GLN A 310 8.56 -8.69 -18.80
N ILE A 311 7.57 -8.19 -18.04
CA ILE A 311 7.64 -6.97 -17.24
C ILE A 311 8.29 -7.30 -15.89
N TYR A 312 9.48 -7.89 -15.95
CA TYR A 312 10.17 -8.46 -14.81
C TYR A 312 10.44 -7.44 -13.71
N LYS A 313 10.37 -7.93 -12.47
CA LYS A 313 10.81 -7.21 -11.27
C LYS A 313 12.20 -7.68 -10.87
N LEU A 314 13.15 -6.74 -10.90
CA LEU A 314 14.56 -6.98 -10.64
C LEU A 314 15.01 -6.23 -9.39
N ILE A 315 15.98 -6.77 -8.66
CA ILE A 315 16.67 -6.05 -7.58
C ILE A 315 17.73 -5.10 -8.15
N ASP A 316 17.89 -3.92 -7.55
CA ASP A 316 19.02 -3.04 -7.85
C ASP A 316 20.35 -3.73 -7.57
N LYS A 317 21.28 -3.61 -8.52
CA LYS A 317 22.57 -4.30 -8.45
C LYS A 317 23.32 -4.03 -7.15
N ARG A 318 23.33 -2.78 -6.66
CA ARG A 318 24.06 -2.41 -5.43
C ARG A 318 23.44 -3.09 -4.22
N LEU A 319 22.11 -3.17 -4.16
CA LEU A 319 21.43 -3.88 -3.07
C LEU A 319 21.74 -5.38 -3.12
N TYR A 320 21.69 -6.01 -4.30
CA TYR A 320 22.05 -7.43 -4.46
C TYR A 320 23.50 -7.71 -4.02
N ASP A 321 24.45 -6.87 -4.45
CA ASP A 321 25.87 -7.00 -4.11
C ASP A 321 26.13 -6.80 -2.61
N ALA A 322 25.29 -6.02 -1.92
CA ALA A 322 25.38 -5.79 -0.48
C ALA A 322 24.88 -6.98 0.37
N ILE A 323 24.19 -7.96 -0.23
CA ILE A 323 23.75 -9.16 0.46
C ILE A 323 24.90 -10.20 0.46
N PRO A 324 25.40 -10.65 1.61
CA PRO A 324 26.44 -11.68 1.66
C PRO A 324 25.88 -13.04 1.21
N GLU A 325 26.72 -13.91 0.63
CA GLU A 325 26.31 -15.25 0.18
C GLU A 325 25.78 -16.16 1.31
N THR A 326 26.16 -15.87 2.55
CA THR A 326 25.68 -16.59 3.74
C THR A 326 24.26 -16.22 4.16
N ASP A 327 23.67 -15.19 3.56
CA ASP A 327 22.30 -14.74 3.81
C ASP A 327 21.34 -15.41 2.84
N TYR A 328 20.42 -16.22 3.34
CA TYR A 328 19.49 -16.95 2.47
C TYR A 328 18.53 -16.03 1.71
N ARG A 329 18.36 -14.77 2.12
CA ARG A 329 17.53 -13.81 1.38
C ARG A 329 18.13 -13.50 0.02
N LYS A 330 19.43 -13.73 -0.19
CA LYS A 330 20.03 -13.64 -1.53
C LYS A 330 19.46 -14.66 -2.51
N LYS A 331 19.02 -15.83 -2.01
CA LYS A 331 18.51 -16.95 -2.83
C LYS A 331 17.20 -16.66 -3.53
N VAL A 332 16.45 -15.63 -3.09
CA VAL A 332 15.23 -15.20 -3.79
C VAL A 332 15.52 -14.22 -4.94
N PHE A 333 16.78 -14.08 -5.35
CA PHE A 333 17.17 -13.34 -6.55
C PHE A 333 18.16 -14.19 -7.36
N ASN A 334 18.17 -14.05 -8.68
CA ASN A 334 19.34 -14.49 -9.44
C ASN A 334 20.43 -13.40 -9.47
N GLY A 335 21.65 -13.81 -9.81
CA GLY A 335 22.80 -12.93 -9.85
C GLY A 335 22.94 -12.17 -11.17
N SER A 336 24.19 -11.81 -11.49
CA SER A 336 24.54 -11.00 -12.66
C SER A 336 24.41 -11.72 -14.01
N GLN A 337 24.06 -13.01 -13.99
CA GLN A 337 23.92 -13.84 -15.19
C GLN A 337 22.47 -14.24 -15.39
N LYS A 338 22.12 -14.50 -16.66
CA LYS A 338 20.86 -15.16 -16.97
C LYS A 338 20.83 -16.53 -16.28
N ALA A 339 19.65 -16.94 -15.83
CA ALA A 339 19.48 -18.22 -15.14
C ALA A 339 18.18 -18.88 -15.54
N ASP A 340 18.21 -20.21 -15.67
CA ASP A 340 16.99 -21.00 -15.75
C ASP A 340 16.40 -21.15 -14.35
N TYR A 341 15.08 -20.96 -14.25
CA TYR A 341 14.34 -21.20 -13.01
C TYR A 341 13.06 -21.95 -13.32
N THR A 342 12.75 -22.94 -12.49
CA THR A 342 11.57 -23.78 -12.62
C THR A 342 10.63 -23.52 -11.45
N PHE A 343 9.39 -23.15 -11.76
CA PHE A 343 8.31 -23.02 -10.78
C PHE A 343 7.02 -23.56 -11.38
N ASN A 344 6.23 -24.26 -10.56
CA ASN A 344 4.95 -24.86 -10.96
C ASN A 344 5.02 -25.65 -12.29
N GLY A 345 6.08 -26.47 -12.43
CA GLY A 345 6.33 -27.29 -13.62
C GLY A 345 6.77 -26.53 -14.88
N THR A 346 6.91 -25.20 -14.83
CA THR A 346 7.35 -24.39 -15.97
C THR A 346 8.78 -23.92 -15.75
N GLN A 347 9.69 -24.29 -16.67
CA GLN A 347 11.06 -23.77 -16.71
C GLN A 347 11.16 -22.62 -17.71
N LYS A 348 11.89 -21.57 -17.34
CA LYS A 348 12.15 -20.43 -18.21
C LYS A 348 13.53 -19.84 -17.92
N ASN A 349 14.14 -19.26 -18.95
CA ASN A 349 15.37 -18.48 -18.83
C ASN A 349 15.06 -17.02 -18.52
N TYR A 350 15.67 -16.48 -17.46
CA TYR A 350 15.39 -15.14 -16.94
C TYR A 350 16.61 -14.22 -17.05
N PRO A 351 16.39 -12.90 -17.22
CA PRO A 351 17.48 -11.92 -17.19
C PRO A 351 18.15 -11.85 -15.81
N PRO A 352 19.35 -11.25 -15.70
CA PRO A 352 20.01 -11.00 -14.42
C PRO A 352 19.14 -10.22 -13.42
N TYR A 353 19.39 -10.46 -12.13
CA TYR A 353 18.76 -9.77 -10.98
C TYR A 353 17.23 -9.90 -10.82
N VAL A 354 16.56 -10.79 -11.55
CA VAL A 354 15.15 -11.17 -11.34
C VAL A 354 14.91 -11.71 -9.93
N SER A 355 13.77 -11.31 -9.36
CA SER A 355 13.29 -11.80 -8.07
C SER A 355 12.39 -13.03 -8.19
N TRP A 356 12.56 -13.96 -7.26
CA TRP A 356 11.72 -15.13 -6.98
C TRP A 356 10.96 -14.97 -5.65
N LYS A 357 11.00 -13.79 -5.03
CA LYS A 357 10.42 -13.60 -3.69
C LYS A 357 8.92 -13.82 -3.69
N PHE A 358 8.21 -13.20 -4.63
CA PHE A 358 6.76 -13.32 -4.78
C PHE A 358 6.44 -14.38 -5.82
N LYS A 359 5.74 -15.43 -5.39
CA LYS A 359 5.33 -16.54 -6.25
C LYS A 359 3.96 -17.03 -5.81
N ASP A 360 3.04 -17.13 -6.75
CA ASP A 360 1.72 -17.70 -6.49
C ASP A 360 1.59 -19.04 -7.22
N PRO A 361 1.38 -20.17 -6.52
CA PRO A 361 1.17 -21.46 -7.17
C PRO A 361 -0.18 -21.57 -7.89
N THR A 362 -1.09 -20.60 -7.69
CA THR A 362 -2.42 -20.56 -8.31
C THR A 362 -2.45 -19.65 -9.54
N LEU A 363 -3.57 -18.96 -9.81
CA LEU A 363 -3.78 -18.09 -10.98
C LEU A 363 -3.85 -16.60 -10.58
N PHE A 364 -2.70 -16.04 -10.18
CA PHE A 364 -2.48 -14.64 -9.78
C PHE A 364 -3.22 -14.17 -8.52
N GLU A 365 -3.83 -15.09 -7.79
CA GLU A 365 -4.79 -14.84 -6.73
C GLU A 365 -4.29 -15.36 -5.38
N GLY A 366 -2.96 -15.47 -5.24
CA GLY A 366 -2.33 -15.62 -3.93
C GLY A 366 -2.79 -14.55 -2.95
N ASP A 367 -2.77 -14.87 -1.67
CA ASP A 367 -3.14 -13.93 -0.61
C ASP A 367 -2.24 -12.69 -0.61
N TYR A 368 -2.82 -11.55 -0.23
CA TYR A 368 -2.05 -10.31 -0.09
C TYR A 368 -1.53 -10.18 1.32
N ILE A 369 -0.21 -10.00 1.48
CA ILE A 369 0.41 -9.74 2.76
C ILE A 369 0.61 -8.23 2.93
N TYR A 370 0.02 -7.66 3.99
CA TYR A 370 0.12 -6.23 4.26
C TYR A 370 1.20 -5.90 5.29
N ILE A 371 1.28 -6.68 6.37
CA ILE A 371 2.24 -6.48 7.46
C ILE A 371 2.74 -7.84 7.96
N ARG A 372 4.05 -7.94 8.19
CA ARG A 372 4.70 -9.08 8.84
C ARG A 372 5.44 -8.64 10.10
N ALA A 373 5.64 -9.57 11.03
CA ALA A 373 6.40 -9.31 12.25
C ALA A 373 7.84 -8.84 11.97
N SER A 374 8.45 -9.28 10.88
CA SER A 374 9.81 -8.88 10.49
C SER A 374 9.97 -7.38 10.30
N SER A 375 8.97 -6.65 9.78
CA SER A 375 9.08 -5.19 9.64
C SER A 375 9.18 -4.49 11.00
N LEU A 376 8.56 -5.06 12.03
CA LEU A 376 8.54 -4.51 13.38
C LEU A 376 9.89 -4.61 14.08
N TYR A 377 10.69 -5.65 13.83
CA TYR A 377 12.05 -5.72 14.35
C TYR A 377 12.90 -4.54 13.87
N TYR A 378 12.81 -4.19 12.59
CA TYR A 378 13.56 -3.06 12.04
C TYR A 378 13.01 -1.71 12.51
N THR A 379 11.69 -1.57 12.65
CA THR A 379 11.09 -0.37 13.28
C THR A 379 11.56 -0.19 14.72
N GLU A 380 11.57 -1.26 15.52
CA GLU A 380 12.05 -1.23 16.90
C GLU A 380 13.55 -0.91 16.98
N ALA A 381 14.38 -1.60 16.18
CA ALA A 381 15.82 -1.35 16.16
C ALA A 381 16.13 0.10 15.76
N GLU A 382 15.49 0.63 14.71
CA GLU A 382 15.67 2.02 14.30
C GLU A 382 15.24 2.99 15.42
N ALA A 383 14.07 2.76 16.01
CA ALA A 383 13.55 3.59 17.07
C ALA A 383 14.47 3.60 18.31
N LEU A 384 15.00 2.45 18.71
CA LEU A 384 15.97 2.33 19.82
C LEU A 384 17.27 3.07 19.51
N ALA A 385 17.83 2.88 18.31
CA ALA A 385 19.06 3.56 17.90
C ALA A 385 18.90 5.09 17.94
N ARG A 386 17.77 5.61 17.44
CA ARG A 386 17.47 7.05 17.45
C ARG A 386 17.21 7.63 18.83
N GLN A 387 16.89 6.79 19.82
CA GLN A 387 16.81 7.17 21.24
C GLN A 387 18.17 7.11 21.95
N GLY A 388 19.26 6.78 21.25
CA GLY A 388 20.57 6.54 21.87
C GLY A 388 20.67 5.19 22.61
N ARG A 389 19.64 4.34 22.52
CA ARG A 389 19.60 3.01 23.14
C ARG A 389 20.25 1.96 22.24
N GLU A 390 21.47 2.25 21.80
CA GLU A 390 22.12 1.50 20.72
C GLU A 390 22.43 0.05 21.07
N ALA A 391 22.74 -0.25 22.33
CA ALA A 391 23.00 -1.62 22.76
C ALA A 391 21.76 -2.51 22.52
N GLU A 392 20.58 -1.99 22.83
CA GLU A 392 19.31 -2.68 22.60
C GLU A 392 18.98 -2.73 21.11
N ALA A 393 19.24 -1.65 20.36
CA ALA A 393 19.05 -1.62 18.92
C ALA A 393 19.87 -2.70 18.19
N ARG A 394 21.15 -2.86 18.57
CA ARG A 394 22.03 -3.91 18.04
C ARG A 394 21.50 -5.30 18.36
N GLN A 395 20.95 -5.50 19.57
CA GLN A 395 20.38 -6.78 19.97
C GLN A 395 19.14 -7.13 19.13
N VAL A 396 18.21 -6.19 18.94
CA VAL A 396 17.02 -6.41 18.10
C VAL A 396 17.40 -6.67 16.64
N LEU A 397 18.38 -5.94 16.11
CA LEU A 397 18.90 -6.19 14.76
C LEU A 397 19.51 -7.60 14.65
N TYR A 398 20.32 -8.00 15.64
CA TYR A 398 20.91 -9.33 15.69
C TYR A 398 19.84 -10.44 15.78
N GLU A 399 18.80 -10.26 16.59
CA GLU A 399 17.69 -11.23 16.73
C GLU A 399 17.09 -11.61 15.38
N ILE A 400 16.83 -10.64 14.50
CA ILE A 400 16.26 -10.92 13.17
C ILE A 400 17.33 -11.33 12.15
N THR A 401 18.43 -10.60 12.05
CA THR A 401 19.41 -10.80 10.97
C THR A 401 20.18 -12.12 11.14
N SER A 402 20.42 -12.57 12.37
CA SER A 402 21.02 -13.91 12.62
C SER A 402 20.10 -15.07 12.24
N GLN A 403 18.79 -14.85 12.12
CA GLN A 403 17.90 -15.87 11.54
C GLN A 403 18.08 -16.00 10.04
N ARG A 404 18.36 -14.87 9.35
CA ARG A 404 18.54 -14.80 7.89
C ARG A 404 19.93 -15.22 7.42
N ASN A 405 20.94 -14.80 8.17
CA ASN A 405 22.34 -15.01 7.90
C ASN A 405 23.01 -15.59 9.15
N LYS A 406 23.32 -16.89 9.14
CA LYS A 406 23.94 -17.56 10.30
C LYS A 406 25.36 -17.07 10.61
N ALA A 407 26.00 -16.39 9.67
CA ALA A 407 27.31 -15.75 9.88
C ALA A 407 27.19 -14.30 10.39
N TYR A 408 25.98 -13.76 10.51
CA TYR A 408 25.80 -12.42 11.07
C TYR A 408 26.15 -12.42 12.56
N THR A 409 27.02 -11.49 12.96
CA THR A 409 27.43 -11.29 14.35
C THR A 409 26.80 -10.01 14.88
N LEU A 410 26.76 -9.86 16.21
CA LEU A 410 26.27 -8.65 16.84
C LEU A 410 27.08 -7.45 16.31
N SER A 411 26.39 -6.47 15.72
CA SER A 411 27.03 -5.29 15.13
C SER A 411 27.87 -4.55 16.18
N SER A 412 29.03 -4.01 15.78
CA SER A 412 29.83 -3.09 16.61
C SER A 412 29.63 -1.62 16.24
N LYS A 413 28.78 -1.33 15.24
CA LYS A 413 28.55 0.02 14.74
C LYS A 413 27.76 0.87 15.74
N ALA A 414 27.93 2.18 15.61
CA ALA A 414 27.28 3.20 16.43
C ALA A 414 26.80 4.38 15.58
N GLY A 415 25.96 5.22 16.16
CA GLY A 415 25.41 6.42 15.53
C GLY A 415 24.78 6.15 14.17
N ASN A 416 25.12 6.99 13.20
CA ASN A 416 24.59 6.89 11.84
C ASN A 416 25.00 5.59 11.12
N GLU A 417 26.14 4.99 11.47
CA GLU A 417 26.56 3.72 10.85
C GLU A 417 25.66 2.56 11.27
N LEU A 418 25.22 2.54 12.53
CA LEU A 418 24.24 1.56 13.02
C LEU A 418 22.88 1.78 12.36
N ILE A 419 22.42 3.03 12.27
CA ILE A 419 21.16 3.35 11.58
C ILE A 419 21.22 2.91 10.12
N ASN A 420 22.31 3.20 9.40
CA ASN A 420 22.49 2.78 8.01
C ASN A 420 22.50 1.26 7.85
N GLU A 421 23.07 0.53 8.81
CA GLU A 421 23.01 -0.94 8.82
C GLU A 421 21.58 -1.44 9.02
N ILE A 422 20.83 -0.90 9.99
CA ILE A 422 19.43 -1.24 10.23
C ILE A 422 18.60 -1.01 8.96
N ILE A 423 18.76 0.14 8.31
CA ILE A 423 18.03 0.48 7.09
C ILE A 423 18.44 -0.41 5.91
N LEU A 424 19.73 -0.76 5.76
CA LEU A 424 20.16 -1.73 4.75
C LEU A 424 19.49 -3.09 4.96
N GLN A 425 19.51 -3.61 6.19
CA GLN A 425 18.89 -4.90 6.51
C GLN A 425 17.37 -4.89 6.31
N LYS A 426 16.71 -3.75 6.62
CA LYS A 426 15.30 -3.52 6.36
C LYS A 426 14.99 -3.54 4.85
N ARG A 427 15.80 -2.87 4.02
CA ARG A 427 15.65 -2.86 2.55
C ARG A 427 15.79 -4.27 1.95
N ILE A 428 16.73 -5.07 2.46
CA ILE A 428 16.91 -6.47 2.05
C ILE A 428 15.68 -7.32 2.44
N GLU A 429 15.22 -7.22 3.69
CA GLU A 429 14.07 -8.00 4.16
C GLU A 429 12.78 -7.63 3.43
N LEU A 430 12.50 -6.33 3.30
CA LEU A 430 11.19 -5.80 2.87
C LEU A 430 11.13 -5.44 1.38
N TRP A 431 12.09 -5.91 0.58
CA TRP A 431 12.10 -5.70 -0.87
C TRP A 431 10.75 -6.09 -1.49
N GLY A 432 10.10 -5.14 -2.17
CA GLY A 432 8.82 -5.33 -2.86
C GLY A 432 7.57 -5.34 -1.96
N GLU A 433 7.69 -5.02 -0.66
CA GLU A 433 6.58 -4.99 0.30
C GLU A 433 6.05 -3.58 0.62
N GLY A 434 6.46 -2.55 -0.12
CA GLY A 434 5.93 -1.19 -0.09
C GLY A 434 6.50 -0.29 1.01
N TYR A 435 7.80 -0.37 1.28
CA TYR A 435 8.46 0.34 2.38
C TYR A 435 9.54 1.34 1.92
N ALA A 436 10.34 0.98 0.91
CA ALA A 436 11.61 1.63 0.65
C ALA A 436 11.45 3.11 0.28
N TRP A 437 10.44 3.46 -0.53
CA TRP A 437 10.20 4.84 -0.94
C TRP A 437 9.77 5.75 0.21
N PHE A 438 8.95 5.24 1.14
CA PHE A 438 8.56 6.02 2.33
C PHE A 438 9.73 6.25 3.27
N ASP A 439 10.61 5.26 3.44
CA ASP A 439 11.86 5.45 4.18
C ASP A 439 12.78 6.45 3.46
N MET A 440 12.93 6.35 2.14
CA MET A 440 13.73 7.32 1.38
C MET A 440 13.21 8.75 1.57
N LYS A 441 11.89 8.94 1.53
CA LYS A 441 11.28 10.25 1.77
C LYS A 441 11.56 10.79 3.18
N ARG A 442 11.29 9.99 4.21
CA ARG A 442 11.50 10.39 5.62
C ARG A 442 12.96 10.62 5.99
N LEU A 443 13.86 9.88 5.36
CA LEU A 443 15.31 9.96 5.58
C LEU A 443 16.01 10.96 4.66
N SER A 444 15.26 11.60 3.76
CA SER A 444 15.80 12.49 2.71
C SER A 444 16.87 11.80 1.85
N THR A 445 16.68 10.52 1.55
CA THR A 445 17.54 9.74 0.66
C THR A 445 17.15 10.00 -0.80
N PRO A 446 18.07 10.46 -1.66
CA PRO A 446 17.75 10.73 -3.06
C PRO A 446 17.48 9.45 -3.85
N LEU A 447 16.76 9.61 -4.97
CA LEU A 447 16.68 8.57 -5.99
C LEU A 447 17.93 8.64 -6.85
N GLU A 448 18.64 7.51 -6.96
CA GLU A 448 19.88 7.39 -7.72
C GLU A 448 19.84 6.15 -8.61
N ARG A 449 19.57 6.35 -9.91
CA ARG A 449 19.53 5.28 -10.92
C ARG A 449 20.62 5.42 -11.97
N ILE A 450 21.25 6.59 -12.03
CA ILE A 450 22.44 6.85 -12.84
C ILE A 450 23.67 6.60 -11.99
N TYR A 451 24.27 5.42 -12.15
CA TYR A 451 25.56 5.07 -11.56
C TYR A 451 26.31 4.08 -12.48
N PRO A 452 27.65 3.94 -12.35
CA PRO A 452 28.43 2.99 -13.15
C PRO A 452 27.92 1.55 -12.97
N GLY A 453 27.64 0.86 -14.08
CA GLY A 453 27.14 -0.53 -14.05
C GLY A 453 25.68 -0.69 -13.61
N THR A 454 24.90 0.39 -13.58
CA THR A 454 23.46 0.35 -13.29
C THR A 454 22.69 -0.65 -14.16
N ASN A 455 21.82 -1.43 -13.52
CA ASN A 455 20.90 -2.35 -14.20
C ASN A 455 19.52 -1.73 -14.49
N HIS A 456 19.36 -0.41 -14.30
CA HIS A 456 18.17 0.33 -14.72
C HIS A 456 18.17 0.55 -16.24
N THR A 457 17.29 -0.14 -16.96
CA THR A 457 17.22 -0.10 -18.44
C THR A 457 16.32 1.02 -18.98
N PHE A 458 15.36 1.48 -18.19
CA PHE A 458 14.55 2.67 -18.45
C PHE A 458 14.34 3.45 -17.14
N GLY A 459 13.62 4.59 -17.19
CA GLY A 459 13.38 5.43 -16.01
C GLY A 459 14.67 5.83 -15.30
N ARG A 460 15.75 5.99 -16.07
CA ARG A 460 17.13 6.14 -15.59
C ARG A 460 17.42 7.62 -15.38
N PHE A 461 16.89 8.15 -14.29
CA PHE A 461 17.11 9.51 -13.82
C PHE A 461 17.36 9.50 -12.31
N ASN A 462 17.92 10.61 -11.82
CA ASN A 462 18.05 10.86 -10.38
C ASN A 462 17.03 11.92 -9.97
N LEU A 463 16.53 11.86 -8.74
CA LEU A 463 15.63 12.85 -8.18
C LEU A 463 16.05 13.19 -6.75
N ALA A 464 15.94 14.48 -6.43
CA ALA A 464 16.11 14.95 -5.07
C ALA A 464 14.88 14.59 -4.21
N PRO A 465 15.05 14.40 -2.88
CA PRO A 465 13.97 13.92 -2.01
C PRO A 465 12.76 14.85 -1.92
N ASP A 466 12.92 16.15 -2.15
CA ASP A 466 11.84 17.14 -2.17
C ASP A 466 10.82 16.90 -3.30
N LYS A 467 11.20 16.10 -4.31
CA LYS A 467 10.31 15.67 -5.41
C LYS A 467 9.48 14.43 -5.07
N PHE A 468 9.59 13.86 -3.87
CA PHE A 468 8.83 12.68 -3.47
C PHE A 468 7.44 13.04 -2.96
N LYS A 469 6.65 13.71 -3.80
CA LYS A 469 5.30 14.15 -3.47
C LYS A 469 4.44 14.13 -4.73
N PHE A 470 3.22 13.61 -4.58
CA PHE A 470 2.22 13.60 -5.62
C PHE A 470 1.50 14.94 -5.63
N GLN A 471 1.18 15.44 -6.81
CA GLN A 471 0.21 16.51 -6.97
C GLN A 471 -1.19 15.98 -6.65
N ILE A 472 -2.03 16.84 -6.09
CA ILE A 472 -3.44 16.54 -5.85
C ILE A 472 -4.12 16.29 -7.21
N PRO A 473 -4.95 15.25 -7.37
CA PRO A 473 -5.55 14.94 -8.65
C PRO A 473 -6.38 16.10 -9.22
N ASN A 474 -6.33 16.32 -10.54
CA ASN A 474 -7.06 17.41 -11.17
C ASN A 474 -8.57 17.35 -10.92
N LYS A 475 -9.14 16.15 -10.80
CA LYS A 475 -10.56 15.97 -10.48
C LYS A 475 -10.92 16.58 -9.12
N GLU A 476 -10.06 16.46 -8.12
CA GLU A 476 -10.27 17.07 -6.81
C GLU A 476 -10.12 18.60 -6.91
N ILE A 477 -9.06 19.08 -7.56
CA ILE A 477 -8.83 20.53 -7.76
C ILE A 477 -10.01 21.21 -8.48
N ASN A 478 -10.58 20.54 -9.49
CA ASN A 478 -11.69 21.07 -10.27
C ASN A 478 -13.01 21.08 -9.48
N ASN A 479 -13.19 20.14 -8.54
CA ASN A 479 -14.44 19.97 -7.80
C ASN A 479 -14.42 20.65 -6.41
N ASN A 480 -13.25 20.99 -5.89
CA ASN A 480 -13.09 21.59 -4.57
C ASN A 480 -12.23 22.87 -4.65
N PRO A 481 -12.85 24.05 -4.80
CA PRO A 481 -12.13 25.32 -4.97
C PRO A 481 -11.34 25.74 -3.73
N GLN A 482 -11.50 25.06 -2.58
CA GLN A 482 -10.74 25.33 -1.36
C GLN A 482 -9.35 24.66 -1.35
N ILE A 483 -9.08 23.77 -2.30
CA ILE A 483 -7.82 23.04 -2.36
C ILE A 483 -6.84 23.75 -3.29
N LYS A 484 -5.68 24.06 -2.73
CA LYS A 484 -4.51 24.50 -3.50
C LYS A 484 -3.63 23.31 -3.86
N GLN A 485 -3.15 23.33 -5.10
CA GLN A 485 -2.23 22.34 -5.64
C GLN A 485 -0.87 22.36 -4.90
N ASN A 486 -0.19 21.22 -4.88
CA ASN A 486 1.20 21.15 -4.47
C ASN A 486 2.10 21.80 -5.52
N GLU A 487 3.00 22.68 -5.08
CA GLU A 487 4.07 23.20 -5.94
C GLU A 487 4.98 22.05 -6.42
N SER A 488 5.34 22.11 -7.70
CA SER A 488 6.07 21.08 -8.47
C SER A 488 7.56 20.99 -8.14
#